data_AF-A0A7G6E2Z7-F1
#
_entry.id   AF-A0A7G6E2Z7-F1
#
_cell.length_a   1.000
_cell.length_b   1.000
_cell.length_c   1.000
_cell.angle_alpha   90.00
_cell.angle_beta   90.00
_cell.angle_gamma   90.00
#
_symmetry.space_group_name_H-M   'P 1'
#
loop_
_entity.id
_entity.type
_entity.pdbx_description
1 polymer ?
#
loop_
_entity_poly.entity_id
_entity_poly.type
_entity_poly.pdbx_seq_one_letter_code
_entity_poly.pdbx_strand_id
1 'polypeptide(L)'
;MVRKYYVQLYHHTLYPQEEAFWIDMESSGYHPGFLERLAEFGIIEIQDNRLRADQLPRIQKIIRLRQSLGINLPGASVILDLLERIEELEQELDLLRRR
;
A
#
# COMPACT_ATOMS: atom_id res chain seq x y z
N MET A 1 2.79 20.47 30.91
CA MET A 1 2.22 19.15 30.55
C MET A 1 2.93 18.71 29.27
N VAL A 2 3.82 17.71 29.32
CA VAL A 2 4.66 17.32 28.18
C VAL A 2 3.98 16.17 27.43
N ARG A 3 3.64 16.36 26.16
CA ARG A 3 3.13 15.30 25.29
C ARG A 3 4.29 14.43 24.82
N LYS A 4 4.24 13.14 25.14
CA LYS A 4 5.17 12.14 24.63
C LYS A 4 4.58 11.57 23.34
N TYR A 5 5.30 11.71 22.24
CA TYR A 5 4.96 11.07 20.97
C TYR A 5 5.86 9.85 20.81
N TYR A 6 5.28 8.71 20.45
CA TYR A 6 6.02 7.49 20.12
C TYR A 6 6.07 7.38 18.60
N VAL A 7 7.27 7.34 18.03
CA VAL A 7 7.47 7.02 16.62
C VAL A 7 7.54 5.50 16.53
N GLN A 8 6.53 4.89 15.93
CA GLN A 8 6.53 3.45 15.68
C GLN A 8 7.33 3.20 14.40
N LEU A 9 8.63 2.94 14.58
CA LEU A 9 9.54 2.58 13.49
C LEU A 9 9.24 1.15 13.05
N TYR A 10 8.49 0.99 11.95
CA TYR A 10 8.33 -0.30 11.29
C TYR A 10 9.61 -0.62 10.51
N HIS A 11 10.46 -1.47 11.10
CA HIS A 11 11.65 -1.98 10.43
C HIS A 11 11.23 -3.14 9.51
N HIS A 12 11.19 -2.88 8.19
CA HIS A 12 11.06 -3.95 7.20
C HIS A 12 12.40 -4.70 7.11
N THR A 13 12.56 -5.76 7.91
CA THR A 13 13.59 -6.75 7.63
C THR A 13 13.18 -7.51 6.38
N LEU A 14 14.05 -7.47 5.36
CA LEU A 14 14.04 -8.35 4.19
C LEU A 14 14.08 -9.81 4.66
N TYR A 15 12.91 -10.42 4.85
CA TYR A 15 12.76 -11.87 4.97
C TYR A 15 12.02 -12.40 3.74
N PRO A 16 12.36 -13.62 3.29
CA PRO A 16 11.83 -14.18 2.05
C PRO A 16 10.33 -14.42 2.17
N GLN A 17 9.67 -14.42 1.01
CA GLN A 17 8.28 -14.79 0.76
C GLN A 17 7.78 -15.89 1.72
N GLU A 18 6.65 -15.69 2.43
CA GLU A 18 5.50 -16.64 2.43
C GLU A 18 4.40 -16.43 3.51
N GLU A 19 4.51 -15.52 4.47
CA GLU A 19 3.34 -15.21 5.32
C GLU A 19 2.96 -13.72 5.23
N ALA A 20 1.82 -13.45 4.58
CA ALA A 20 1.21 -12.14 4.59
C ALA A 20 0.97 -11.72 6.04
N PHE A 21 1.75 -10.74 6.52
CA PHE A 21 1.55 -10.19 7.86
C PHE A 21 0.27 -9.36 7.87
N TRP A 22 -0.78 -9.87 8.51
CA TRP A 22 -2.06 -9.20 8.66
C TRP A 22 -2.05 -8.28 9.89
N ILE A 23 -2.62 -7.09 9.75
CA ILE A 23 -2.80 -6.13 10.83
C ILE A 23 -4.27 -5.77 10.97
N ASP A 24 -4.73 -5.51 12.20
CA ASP A 24 -6.09 -5.04 12.44
C ASP A 24 -6.30 -3.66 11.80
N MET A 25 -7.44 -3.46 11.14
CA MET A 25 -7.76 -2.20 10.46
C MET A 25 -7.72 -1.00 11.39
N GLU A 26 -8.11 -1.18 12.66
CA GLU A 26 -8.06 -0.14 13.69
C GLU A 26 -6.64 0.35 13.98
N SER A 27 -5.64 -0.53 13.81
CA SER A 27 -4.23 -0.20 14.02
C SER A 27 -3.57 0.49 12.81
N SER A 28 -4.26 0.53 11.66
CA SER A 28 -3.71 1.05 10.40
C SER A 28 -3.61 2.58 10.33
N GLY A 29 -4.31 3.29 11.22
CA GLY A 29 -4.39 4.75 11.20
C GLY A 29 -5.33 5.33 10.13
N TYR A 30 -6.09 4.48 9.40
CA TYR A 30 -7.07 4.90 8.41
C TYR A 30 -8.50 4.61 8.86
N HIS A 31 -9.44 5.43 8.39
CA HIS A 31 -10.87 5.23 8.66
C HIS A 31 -11.39 3.96 7.94
N PRO A 32 -12.21 3.10 8.58
CA PRO A 32 -12.71 1.85 7.99
C PRO A 32 -13.39 2.05 6.63
N GLY A 33 -14.35 2.98 6.51
CA GLY A 33 -15.00 3.28 5.23
C GLY A 33 -14.09 3.88 4.14
N PHE A 34 -12.85 4.26 4.46
CA PHE A 34 -11.84 4.54 3.42
C PHE A 34 -11.17 3.24 2.96
N LEU A 35 -10.80 2.37 3.90
CA LEU A 35 -10.21 1.06 3.60
C LEU A 35 -11.17 0.16 2.81
N GLU A 36 -12.45 0.13 3.17
CA GLU A 36 -13.48 -0.61 2.43
C GLU A 36 -13.54 -0.18 0.96
N ARG A 37 -13.54 1.13 0.69
CA ARG A 37 -13.49 1.63 -0.69
C ARG A 37 -12.20 1.22 -1.40
N LEU A 38 -11.06 1.24 -0.73
CA LEU A 38 -9.81 0.75 -1.34
C LEU A 38 -9.89 -0.74 -1.69
N ALA A 39 -10.55 -1.55 -0.85
CA ALA A 39 -10.79 -2.96 -1.12
C ALA A 39 -11.76 -3.18 -2.28
N GLU A 40 -12.82 -2.36 -2.40
CA GLU A 40 -13.74 -2.39 -3.55
C GLU A 40 -13.03 -2.14 -4.88
N PHE A 41 -11.99 -1.29 -4.90
CA PHE A 41 -11.15 -1.05 -6.07
C PHE A 41 -10.01 -2.06 -6.23
N GLY A 42 -9.92 -3.09 -5.39
CA GLY A 42 -8.88 -4.12 -5.46
C GLY A 42 -7.48 -3.66 -5.05
N ILE A 43 -7.36 -2.47 -4.45
CA ILE A 43 -6.07 -1.88 -4.09
C ILE A 43 -5.47 -2.57 -2.86
N ILE A 44 -6.32 -2.99 -1.93
CA ILE A 44 -5.96 -3.72 -0.72
C ILE A 44 -6.90 -4.89 -0.51
N GLU A 45 -6.45 -5.88 0.25
CA GLU A 45 -7.27 -7.00 0.69
C GLU A 45 -7.66 -6.81 2.15
N ILE A 46 -8.94 -7.07 2.44
CA ILE A 46 -9.49 -7.05 3.80
C ILE A 46 -10.11 -8.41 4.09
N GLN A 47 -9.69 -9.03 5.20
CA GLN A 47 -10.24 -10.28 5.70
C GLN A 47 -10.39 -10.20 7.21
N ASP A 48 -11.55 -10.57 7.75
CA ASP A 48 -11.80 -10.60 9.20
C ASP A 48 -11.38 -9.30 9.93
N ASN A 49 -11.70 -8.14 9.32
CA ASN A 49 -11.35 -6.80 9.84
C ASN A 49 -9.83 -6.52 9.92
N ARG A 50 -9.05 -7.26 9.13
CA ARG A 50 -7.60 -7.13 8.99
C ARG A 50 -7.22 -6.84 7.55
N LEU A 51 -6.10 -6.17 7.36
CA LEU A 51 -5.48 -5.94 6.05
C LEU A 51 -4.05 -6.46 6.03
N ARG A 52 -3.54 -6.72 4.82
CA ARG A 52 -2.15 -7.13 4.63
C ARG A 52 -1.20 -5.93 4.76
N ALA A 53 -0.18 -6.06 5.59
CA ALA A 53 0.74 -4.96 5.87
C ALA A 53 1.61 -4.56 4.68
N ASP A 54 1.92 -5.50 3.77
CA ASP A 54 2.63 -5.22 2.52
C ASP A 54 1.82 -4.37 1.53
N GLN A 55 0.52 -4.21 1.79
CA GLN A 55 -0.40 -3.39 0.97
C GLN A 55 -0.49 -1.94 1.48
N LEU A 56 0.02 -1.64 2.69
CA LEU A 56 0.06 -0.27 3.22
C LEU A 56 0.77 0.75 2.30
N PRO A 57 1.88 0.41 1.61
CA PRO A 57 2.50 1.33 0.66
C PRO A 57 1.57 1.73 -0.50
N ARG A 58 0.68 0.82 -0.96
CA ARG A 58 -0.30 1.13 -2.01
C ARG A 58 -1.27 2.22 -1.57
N ILE A 59 -1.74 2.18 -0.31
CA ILE A 59 -2.59 3.21 0.29
C ILE A 59 -1.91 4.59 0.21
N GLN A 60 -0.62 4.65 0.54
CA GLN A 60 0.16 5.89 0.49
C GLN A 60 0.36 6.40 -0.94
N LYS A 61 0.64 5.51 -1.90
CA LYS A 61 0.72 5.88 -3.33
C LYS A 61 -0.59 6.52 -3.80
N ILE A 62 -1.75 5.93 -3.49
CA ILE A 62 -3.07 6.49 -3.81
C ILE A 62 -3.29 7.86 -3.19
N ILE A 63 -3.02 8.03 -1.90
CA ILE A 63 -3.20 9.33 -1.22
C ILE A 63 -2.36 10.41 -1.91
N ARG A 64 -1.10 10.11 -2.23
CA ARG A 64 -0.21 11.05 -2.96
C ARG A 64 -0.73 11.37 -4.35
N LEU A 65 -1.14 10.37 -5.14
CA LEU A 65 -1.70 10.61 -6.48
C LEU A 65 -2.90 11.56 -6.42
N ARG A 66 -3.81 11.33 -5.47
CA ARG A 66 -5.01 12.17 -5.30
C ARG A 66 -4.67 13.59 -4.85
N GLN A 67 -3.72 13.74 -3.92
CA GLN A 67 -3.34 15.06 -3.40
C GLN A 67 -2.49 15.87 -4.38
N SER A 68 -1.53 15.22 -5.05
CA SER A 68 -0.59 15.91 -5.95
C SER A 68 -1.19 16.21 -7.32
N LEU A 69 -2.07 15.34 -7.83
CA LEU A 69 -2.60 15.45 -9.18
C LEU A 69 -4.11 15.76 -9.23
N GLY A 70 -4.78 15.86 -8.07
CA GLY A 70 -6.21 16.15 -8.00
C GLY A 70 -7.11 15.05 -8.54
N ILE A 71 -6.59 13.82 -8.64
CA ILE A 71 -7.29 12.68 -9.27
C ILE A 71 -8.29 12.07 -8.28
N ASN A 72 -9.41 11.57 -8.79
CA ASN A 72 -10.37 10.83 -7.98
C ASN A 72 -9.85 9.41 -7.65
N LEU A 73 -10.55 8.69 -6.77
CA LEU A 73 -10.09 7.37 -6.33
C LEU A 73 -10.05 6.32 -7.47
N PRO A 74 -11.08 6.19 -8.33
CA PRO A 74 -11.02 5.27 -9.48
C PRO A 74 -9.87 5.58 -10.46
N GLY A 75 -9.63 6.86 -10.75
CA GLY A 75 -8.52 7.25 -11.62
C GLY A 75 -7.17 6.95 -10.98
N ALA A 76 -7.04 7.17 -9.68
CA ALA A 76 -5.83 6.85 -8.93
C ALA A 76 -5.56 5.34 -8.88
N SER A 77 -6.59 4.50 -8.81
CA SER A 77 -6.42 3.03 -8.83
C SER A 77 -5.88 2.54 -10.17
N VAL A 78 -6.45 3.01 -11.28
CA VAL A 78 -5.95 2.67 -12.63
C VAL A 78 -4.49 3.10 -12.80
N ILE A 79 -4.14 4.31 -12.33
CA ILE A 79 -2.75 4.78 -12.41
C ILE A 79 -1.82 3.93 -11.54
N LEU A 80 -2.26 3.51 -10.35
CA LEU A 80 -1.48 2.63 -9.48
C LEU A 80 -1.16 1.31 -10.20
N ASP A 81 -2.16 0.66 -10.79
CA ASP A 81 -1.98 -0.60 -11.51
C ASP A 81 -1.01 -0.46 -12.68
N LEU A 82 -1.11 0.65 -13.42
CA LEU A 82 -0.18 0.95 -14.52
C LEU A 82 1.26 1.18 -14.03
N LEU A 83 1.43 1.88 -12.92
CA LEU A 83 2.76 2.11 -12.33
C LEU A 83 3.38 0.79 -11.86
N GLU A 84 2.60 -0.08 -11.21
CA GLU A 84 3.07 -1.40 -10.79
C GLU A 84 3.46 -2.25 -11.99
N ARG A 85 2.68 -2.20 -13.08
CA ARG A 85 3.03 -2.90 -14.31
C ARG A 85 4.32 -2.38 -14.94
N ILE A 86 4.57 -1.07 -14.88
CA ILE A 86 5.83 -0.49 -15.35
C ILE A 86 7.00 -0.95 -14.46
N GLU A 87 6.83 -0.92 -13.13
CA GLU A 87 7.85 -1.39 -12.17
C GLU A 87 8.20 -2.87 -12.43
N GLU A 88 7.23 -3.74 -12.71
CA GLU A 88 7.44 -5.14 -13.10
C GLU A 88 8.25 -5.26 -14.40
N LEU A 89 7.86 -4.52 -15.44
CA LEU A 89 8.54 -4.56 -16.74
C LEU A 89 9.98 -4.04 -16.66
N GLU A 90 10.22 -3.00 -15.87
CA GLU A 90 11.55 -2.47 -15.62
C GLU A 90 12.43 -3.51 -14.90
N GLN A 91 11.87 -4.22 -13.92
CA GLN A 91 12.58 -5.32 -13.25
C GLN A 91 12.93 -6.46 -14.20
N GLU A 92 12.00 -6.87 -15.07
CA GLU A 92 12.26 -7.89 -16.09
C GLU A 92 13.40 -7.48 -17.05
N LEU A 93 13.38 -6.23 -17.53
CA LEU A 93 14.42 -5.69 -18.39
C LEU A 93 15.79 -5.66 -17.69
N ASP A 94 15.84 -5.26 -16.43
CA ASP A 94 17.07 -5.23 -15.64
C ASP A 94 17.65 -6.63 -15.43
N LEU A 95 16.79 -7.64 -15.18
CA LEU A 95 17.21 -9.03 -15.08
C LEU A 95 17.80 -9.56 -16.39
N LEU A 96 17.21 -9.19 -17.52
CA LEU A 96 17.71 -9.57 -18.84
C LEU A 96 19.05 -8.90 -19.17
N ARG A 97 19.23 -7.62 -18.79
CA ARG A 97 20.49 -6.88 -19.00
C ARG A 97 21.66 -7.35 -18.14
N ARG A 98 21.37 -8.00 -17.01
CA ARG A 98 22.38 -8.55 -16.08
C ARG A 98 22.87 -9.94 -16.48
N ARG A 99 22.31 -10.56 -17.53
CA ARG A 99 22.81 -11.78 -18.16
C ARG A 99 23.80 -11.45 -19.28
#